data_AF-A0AAY4EV57-F1
#
_entry.id   AF-A0AAY4EV57-F1
#
_cell.length_a   1.000
_cell.length_b   1.000
_cell.length_c   1.000
_cell.angle_alpha   90.00
_cell.angle_beta   90.00
_cell.angle_gamma   90.00
#
_symmetry.space_group_name_H-M   'P 1'
#
loop_
_entity.id
_entity.type
_entity.pdbx_description
1 polymer ?
#
loop_
_entity_poly.entity_id
_entity_poly.type
_entity_poly.pdbx_seq_one_letter_code
_entity_poly.pdbx_strand_id
1 'polypeptide(L)'
;LRNVRQMRCIIAIGRPLGEVIKMRIESSTLNCKAKEYLAFYDRLILIRKCEKMAGSEVTSRTNVLLVRQGRLGSGNGVLLTYNESVTAPEHKQLYCDIQLFGPFGIIENPTKSSSSGSQTCRVFINAPPSRRIKIQALSMFNATSTHSTYVLIRDVDTLKTTMFKGHQLFLWISSGSRAEVEFHGEYQQIKGTFQAEYSFANS
;
A
#
# COMPACT_ATOMS: atom_id res chain seq x y z
N LEU A 1 -8.88 -31.83 17.71
CA LEU A 1 -9.10 -30.43 17.25
C LEU A 1 -8.38 -29.48 18.20
N ARG A 2 -7.17 -29.00 17.86
CA ARG A 2 -6.49 -27.96 18.66
C ARG A 2 -6.87 -26.59 18.12
N ASN A 3 -7.63 -25.85 18.91
CA ASN A 3 -8.04 -24.47 18.66
C ASN A 3 -6.82 -23.54 18.88
N VAL A 4 -5.84 -23.59 17.98
CA VAL A 4 -4.70 -22.67 17.99
C VAL A 4 -5.19 -21.37 17.36
N ARG A 5 -5.45 -20.35 18.18
CA ARG A 5 -5.61 -18.96 17.70
C ARG A 5 -4.31 -18.56 17.03
N GLN A 6 -4.20 -18.80 15.73
CA GLN A 6 -3.10 -18.31 14.92
C GLN A 6 -3.16 -16.78 14.92
N MET A 7 -2.34 -16.14 15.75
CA MET A 7 -2.15 -14.69 15.69
C MET A 7 -1.49 -14.35 14.36
N ARG A 8 -2.28 -13.83 13.42
CA ARG A 8 -1.79 -13.36 12.12
C ARG A 8 -1.23 -11.96 12.29
N CYS A 9 0.05 -11.85 12.64
CA CYS A 9 0.76 -10.58 12.65
C CYS A 9 1.24 -10.26 11.23
N ILE A 10 0.70 -9.19 10.64
CA ILE A 10 1.17 -8.62 9.37
C ILE A 10 1.40 -7.14 9.62
N ILE A 11 2.59 -6.65 9.29
CA ILE A 11 2.93 -5.24 9.31
C ILE A 11 3.22 -4.76 7.89
N ALA A 12 2.87 -3.51 7.60
CA ALA A 12 3.26 -2.83 6.38
C ALA A 12 4.39 -1.87 6.71
N ILE A 13 5.53 -2.05 6.05
CA ILE A 13 6.65 -1.12 6.11
C ILE A 13 6.61 -0.30 4.84
N GLY A 14 6.64 1.01 5.03
CA GLY A 14 6.53 1.99 3.96
C GLY A 14 7.73 2.89 3.88
N ARG A 15 8.14 3.24 2.67
CA ARG A 15 9.10 4.30 2.37
C ARG A 15 8.49 5.29 1.39
N PRO A 16 9.04 6.51 1.30
CA PRO A 16 8.75 7.40 0.19
C PRO A 16 8.82 6.62 -1.11
N LEU A 17 7.98 7.03 -2.05
CA LEU A 17 8.00 6.45 -3.37
C LEU A 17 9.47 6.47 -3.88
N GLY A 18 9.86 5.50 -4.71
CA GLY A 18 11.12 5.57 -5.48
C GLY A 18 12.33 5.11 -4.68
N GLU A 19 12.14 4.92 -3.38
CA GLU A 19 13.02 4.16 -2.53
C GLU A 19 12.62 2.68 -2.50
N VAL A 20 13.54 1.86 -2.01
CA VAL A 20 13.31 0.46 -1.68
C VAL A 20 13.40 0.27 -0.17
N ILE A 21 13.18 -0.95 0.32
CA ILE A 21 13.27 -1.28 1.74
C ILE A 21 14.31 -2.37 1.87
N LYS A 22 15.40 -2.06 2.58
CA LYS A 22 16.42 -3.04 2.95
C LYS A 22 16.20 -3.47 4.39
N MET A 23 15.72 -4.71 4.56
CA MET A 23 15.49 -5.34 5.86
C MET A 23 16.68 -6.22 6.24
N ARG A 24 17.08 -6.16 7.50
CA ARG A 24 18.00 -7.11 8.14
C ARG A 24 17.28 -7.87 9.25
N ILE A 25 17.46 -9.18 9.30
CA ILE A 25 16.98 -10.01 10.39
C ILE A 25 18.10 -10.10 11.44
N GLU A 26 17.95 -9.39 12.56
CA GLU A 26 18.97 -9.38 13.62
C GLU A 26 18.97 -10.69 14.39
N SER A 27 17.79 -11.17 14.77
CA SER A 27 17.64 -12.42 15.51
C SER A 27 16.30 -13.08 15.22
N SER A 28 16.24 -14.39 15.44
CA SER A 28 15.00 -15.14 15.37
C SER A 28 15.01 -16.34 16.30
N THR A 29 13.88 -16.57 16.95
CA THR A 29 13.60 -17.75 17.77
C THR A 29 12.50 -18.62 17.17
N LEU A 30 12.17 -18.46 15.87
CA LEU A 30 11.11 -19.21 15.21
C LEU A 30 11.46 -20.70 15.11
N ASN A 31 10.48 -21.56 15.36
CA ASN A 31 10.62 -23.00 15.28
C ASN A 31 10.13 -23.55 13.93
N CYS A 32 11.08 -23.86 13.03
CA CYS A 32 10.77 -24.38 11.69
C CYS A 32 10.10 -25.75 11.72
N LYS A 33 10.43 -26.62 12.69
CA LYS A 33 9.77 -27.92 12.86
C LYS A 33 8.30 -27.74 13.22
N ALA A 34 7.96 -26.69 13.95
CA ALA A 34 6.59 -26.28 14.25
C ALA A 34 5.91 -25.49 13.11
N LYS A 35 6.51 -25.45 11.91
CA LYS A 35 6.03 -24.70 10.74
C LYS A 35 5.92 -23.19 10.97
N GLU A 36 6.68 -22.64 11.91
CA GLU A 36 6.79 -21.20 12.08
C GLU A 36 7.62 -20.60 10.93
N TYR A 37 7.39 -19.32 10.60
CA TYR A 37 8.08 -18.66 9.49
C TYR A 37 7.97 -17.15 9.55
N LEU A 38 8.88 -16.50 8.83
CA LEU A 38 8.77 -15.10 8.44
C LEU A 38 8.55 -15.03 6.93
N ALA A 39 7.54 -14.28 6.50
CA ALA A 39 7.23 -14.08 5.08
C ALA A 39 7.28 -12.59 4.74
N PHE A 40 7.91 -12.28 3.61
CA PHE A 40 8.04 -10.96 3.03
C PHE A 40 7.23 -10.96 1.74
N TYR A 41 6.17 -10.14 1.69
CA TYR A 41 5.38 -9.94 0.49
C TYR A 41 5.77 -8.60 -0.14
N ASP A 42 6.39 -8.70 -1.30
CA ASP A 42 6.61 -7.60 -2.23
C ASP A 42 5.70 -7.80 -3.46
N ARG A 43 5.60 -6.79 -4.32
CA ARG A 43 4.64 -6.71 -5.42
C ARG A 43 4.55 -7.97 -6.29
N LEU A 44 5.69 -8.63 -6.58
CA LEU A 44 5.74 -9.84 -7.43
C LEU A 44 6.51 -11.00 -6.81
N ILE A 45 6.96 -10.88 -5.55
CA ILE A 45 7.77 -11.92 -4.91
C ILE A 45 7.23 -12.14 -3.49
N LEU A 46 7.08 -13.41 -3.15
CA LEU A 46 6.92 -13.90 -1.78
C LEU A 46 8.22 -14.59 -1.37
N ILE A 47 8.92 -14.03 -0.38
CA ILE A 47 10.07 -14.69 0.24
C ILE A 47 9.64 -15.23 1.59
N ARG A 48 9.74 -16.55 1.77
CA ARG A 48 9.49 -17.20 3.06
C ARG A 48 10.80 -17.73 3.62
N LYS A 49 11.10 -17.37 4.87
CA LYS A 49 12.29 -17.80 5.60
C LYS A 49 11.92 -18.49 6.91
N CYS A 50 12.77 -19.42 7.33
CA CYS A 50 12.74 -19.98 8.68
C CYS A 50 14.13 -20.45 9.14
N GLU A 51 14.94 -20.99 8.23
CA GLU A 51 16.30 -21.43 8.57
C GLU A 51 17.35 -20.35 8.27
N LYS A 52 18.44 -20.36 9.04
CA LYS A 52 19.61 -19.48 8.86
C LYS A 52 19.22 -18.01 8.65
N MET A 53 18.32 -17.52 9.50
CA MET A 53 17.71 -16.20 9.32
C MET A 53 18.53 -15.05 9.88
N ALA A 54 19.13 -15.23 11.07
CA ALA A 54 19.92 -14.19 11.72
C ALA A 54 21.10 -13.75 10.83
N GLY A 55 21.29 -12.44 10.69
CA GLY A 55 22.28 -11.82 9.81
C GLY A 55 21.88 -11.77 8.33
N SER A 56 20.76 -12.40 7.92
CA SER A 56 20.33 -12.36 6.52
C SER A 56 19.56 -11.08 6.19
N GLU A 57 19.72 -10.64 4.94
CA GLU A 57 19.07 -9.43 4.42
C GLU A 57 18.01 -9.76 3.38
N VAL A 58 17.03 -8.87 3.26
CA VAL A 58 15.98 -8.88 2.23
C VAL A 58 15.81 -7.47 1.70
N THR A 59 15.94 -7.29 0.39
CA THR A 59 15.69 -6.01 -0.28
C THR A 59 14.38 -6.09 -1.06
N SER A 60 13.46 -5.16 -0.83
CA SER A 60 12.26 -5.05 -1.65
C SER A 60 12.59 -4.43 -3.02
N ARG A 61 11.72 -4.63 -3.99
CA ARG A 61 11.76 -3.94 -5.30
C ARG A 61 10.85 -2.71 -5.34
N THR A 62 10.06 -2.51 -4.29
CA THR A 62 9.12 -1.41 -4.18
C THR A 62 9.26 -0.71 -2.83
N ASN A 63 8.64 0.46 -2.71
CA ASN A 63 8.65 1.26 -1.48
C ASN A 63 7.69 0.74 -0.40
N VAL A 64 7.03 -0.42 -0.62
CA VAL A 64 6.16 -1.06 0.37
C VAL A 64 6.56 -2.51 0.53
N LEU A 65 6.77 -2.95 1.76
CA LEU A 65 7.06 -4.34 2.08
C LEU A 65 6.12 -4.80 3.20
N LEU A 66 5.34 -5.85 2.93
CA LEU A 66 4.53 -6.47 3.97
C LEU A 66 5.31 -7.60 4.62
N VAL A 67 5.39 -7.59 5.94
CA VAL A 67 6.09 -8.61 6.71
C VAL A 67 5.08 -9.36 7.57
N ARG A 68 5.05 -10.68 7.43
CA ARG A 68 4.18 -11.58 8.18
C ARG A 68 4.99 -12.55 8.99
N GLN A 69 4.71 -12.60 10.29
CA GLN A 69 5.16 -13.68 11.15
C GLN A 69 4.06 -14.74 11.27
N GLY A 70 4.36 -15.97 10.88
CA GLY A 70 3.53 -17.14 11.14
C GLY A 70 4.06 -17.89 12.35
N ARG A 71 3.33 -17.86 13.48
CA ARG A 71 3.65 -18.66 14.68
C ARG A 71 2.42 -19.34 15.26
N LEU A 72 2.63 -20.42 16.02
CA LEU A 72 1.56 -21.19 16.67
C LEU A 72 1.55 -21.02 18.19
N GLY A 73 2.72 -20.86 18.83
CA GLY A 73 2.87 -20.66 20.27
C GLY A 73 3.25 -19.22 20.64
N SER A 74 3.16 -18.85 21.92
CA SER A 74 3.73 -17.62 22.47
C SER A 74 5.22 -17.76 22.80
N GLY A 75 5.98 -16.66 22.78
CA GLY A 75 7.39 -16.62 23.18
C GLY A 75 8.38 -16.53 22.02
N ASN A 76 8.06 -17.07 20.83
CA ASN A 76 8.94 -16.97 19.66
C ASN A 76 8.68 -15.71 18.82
N GLY A 77 9.74 -15.14 18.27
CA GLY A 77 9.69 -13.89 17.53
C GLY A 77 10.87 -13.67 16.60
N VAL A 78 10.86 -12.50 15.97
CA VAL A 78 11.94 -11.99 15.14
C VAL A 78 12.24 -10.56 15.53
N LEU A 79 13.52 -10.20 15.53
CA LEU A 79 13.96 -8.81 15.58
C LEU A 79 14.41 -8.40 14.18
N LEU A 80 13.82 -7.32 13.69
CA LEU A 80 14.06 -6.80 12.35
C LEU A 80 14.54 -5.36 12.45
N THR A 81 15.58 -5.03 11.70
CA THR A 81 16.02 -3.66 11.47
C THR A 81 15.79 -3.33 10.01
N TYR A 82 15.39 -2.09 9.74
CA TYR A 82 15.32 -1.57 8.38
C TYR A 82 16.07 -0.25 8.34
N ASN A 83 16.97 -0.10 7.37
CA ASN A 83 17.75 1.12 7.20
C ASN A 83 17.24 1.91 6.00
N GLU A 84 17.66 3.19 5.95
CA GLU A 84 17.54 4.04 4.77
C GLU A 84 18.09 3.33 3.53
N SER A 85 17.32 3.36 2.43
CA SER A 85 17.74 2.76 1.17
C SER A 85 18.16 3.84 0.18
N VAL A 86 19.08 3.44 -0.71
CA VAL A 86 19.56 4.22 -1.84
C VAL A 86 18.39 4.49 -2.79
N THR A 87 18.22 5.77 -3.15
CA THR A 87 17.29 6.21 -4.20
C THR A 87 17.43 5.30 -5.42
N ALA A 88 16.35 4.66 -5.89
CA ALA A 88 16.43 3.91 -7.13
C ALA A 88 16.86 4.88 -8.24
N PRO A 89 17.93 4.58 -9.02
CA PRO A 89 18.54 5.53 -9.95
C PRO A 89 17.61 5.98 -11.09
N GLU A 90 16.45 5.33 -11.28
CA GLU A 90 15.51 5.61 -12.36
C GLU A 90 14.28 6.44 -11.96
N HIS A 91 14.07 6.75 -10.68
CA HIS A 91 12.86 7.45 -10.24
C HIS A 91 13.14 8.92 -9.90
N LYS A 92 13.25 9.76 -10.94
CA LYS A 92 12.82 11.17 -10.90
C LYS A 92 11.33 11.18 -10.58
N GLN A 93 10.99 11.01 -9.32
CA GLN A 93 9.63 10.77 -8.94
C GLN A 93 8.81 12.05 -8.87
N LEU A 94 7.59 11.90 -9.36
CA LEU A 94 6.56 12.90 -9.36
C LEU A 94 6.36 13.45 -7.93
N TYR A 95 6.58 14.73 -7.76
CA TYR A 95 6.49 15.43 -6.46
C TYR A 95 5.11 15.35 -5.79
N CYS A 96 4.04 14.90 -6.48
CA CYS A 96 2.68 14.88 -5.95
C CYS A 96 2.07 13.49 -5.72
N ASP A 97 2.77 12.40 -6.07
CA ASP A 97 2.25 11.06 -5.80
C ASP A 97 2.34 10.75 -4.28
N ILE A 98 1.31 10.11 -3.72
CA ILE A 98 1.22 9.81 -2.28
C ILE A 98 1.00 8.32 -2.07
N GLN A 99 1.73 7.71 -1.14
CA GLN A 99 1.49 6.34 -0.69
C GLN A 99 0.86 6.35 0.71
N LEU A 100 -0.24 5.62 0.87
CA LEU A 100 -0.89 5.40 2.15
C LEU A 100 -0.50 4.03 2.70
N PHE A 101 -0.16 3.97 4.00
CA PHE A 101 0.35 2.77 4.67
C PHE A 101 -0.58 2.22 5.76
N GLY A 102 -1.56 3.01 6.19
CA GLY A 102 -2.46 2.66 7.29
C GLY A 102 -3.55 1.67 6.88
N PRO A 103 -4.17 0.97 7.86
CA PRO A 103 -5.32 0.11 7.60
C PRO A 103 -6.62 0.88 7.32
N PHE A 104 -6.62 2.17 7.64
CA PHE A 104 -7.68 3.12 7.35
C PHE A 104 -7.08 4.52 7.28
N GLY A 105 -7.84 5.46 6.73
CA GLY A 105 -7.48 6.88 6.74
C GLY A 105 -8.29 7.66 5.70
N ILE A 106 -7.81 8.87 5.42
CA ILE A 106 -8.44 9.80 4.48
C ILE A 106 -7.59 9.91 3.21
N ILE A 107 -8.27 9.93 2.07
CA ILE A 107 -7.73 10.29 0.77
C ILE A 107 -8.17 11.72 0.48
N GLU A 108 -7.20 12.61 0.31
CA GLU A 108 -7.41 13.95 -0.24
C GLU A 108 -6.70 14.05 -1.59
N ASN A 109 -7.22 14.89 -2.48
CA ASN A 109 -6.59 15.07 -3.78
C ASN A 109 -5.19 15.73 -3.64
N PRO A 110 -4.13 15.10 -4.19
CA PRO A 110 -2.84 15.75 -4.33
C PRO A 110 -2.89 16.81 -5.44
N THR A 111 -2.20 17.93 -5.19
CA THR A 111 -2.07 19.03 -6.16
C THR A 111 -0.69 19.08 -6.78
N LYS A 112 -0.63 19.53 -8.02
CA LYS A 112 0.61 19.79 -8.75
C LYS A 112 1.23 21.11 -8.36
N SER A 113 2.56 21.17 -8.38
CA SER A 113 3.25 22.45 -8.54
C SER A 113 3.18 22.89 -10.00
N SER A 114 3.20 24.21 -10.23
CA SER A 114 3.10 24.84 -11.56
C SER A 114 4.17 24.39 -12.57
N SER A 115 5.24 23.73 -12.13
CA SER A 115 6.34 23.20 -12.96
C SER A 115 6.18 21.73 -13.37
N SER A 116 5.14 21.03 -12.90
CA SER A 116 4.90 19.62 -13.22
C SER A 116 3.92 19.51 -14.40
N GLY A 117 4.41 19.04 -15.56
CA GLY A 117 3.68 19.01 -16.83
C GLY A 117 2.42 18.11 -16.90
N SER A 118 2.24 17.38 -18.00
CA SER A 118 1.03 16.57 -18.30
C SER A 118 0.76 15.40 -17.34
N GLN A 119 1.68 15.11 -16.43
CA GLN A 119 1.71 13.91 -15.61
C GLN A 119 0.63 13.89 -14.53
N THR A 120 -0.15 12.82 -14.32
CA THR A 120 -1.19 12.82 -13.28
C THR A 120 -0.69 12.49 -11.87
N CYS A 121 -1.32 13.10 -10.85
CA CYS A 121 -1.06 12.80 -9.44
C CYS A 121 -1.92 11.64 -8.97
N ARG A 122 -1.32 10.75 -8.18
CA ARG A 122 -1.93 9.48 -7.78
C ARG A 122 -1.75 9.20 -6.29
N VAL A 123 -2.72 8.47 -5.75
CA VAL A 123 -2.66 7.92 -4.39
C VAL A 123 -2.62 6.40 -4.48
N PHE A 124 -1.63 5.80 -3.80
CA PHE A 124 -1.40 4.36 -3.78
C PHE A 124 -1.83 3.76 -2.43
N ILE A 125 -2.49 2.60 -2.46
CA ILE A 125 -2.92 1.87 -1.27
C ILE A 125 -2.57 0.38 -1.43
N ASN A 126 -1.78 -0.15 -0.49
CA ASN A 126 -1.40 -1.56 -0.44
C ASN A 126 -1.92 -2.19 0.85
N ALA A 127 -2.96 -3.02 0.73
CA ALA A 127 -3.48 -3.83 1.81
C ALA A 127 -2.78 -5.20 1.90
N PRO A 128 -2.86 -5.91 3.05
CA PRO A 128 -2.45 -7.30 3.14
C PRO A 128 -3.16 -8.18 2.09
N PRO A 129 -2.52 -9.24 1.55
CA PRO A 129 -3.08 -10.05 0.46
C PRO A 129 -4.46 -10.67 0.74
N SER A 130 -4.79 -10.91 2.01
CA SER A 130 -6.09 -11.43 2.45
C SER A 130 -7.15 -10.35 2.73
N ARG A 131 -6.87 -9.10 2.38
CA ARG A 131 -7.74 -7.96 2.61
C ARG A 131 -8.15 -7.34 1.28
N ARG A 132 -9.30 -6.69 1.30
CA ARG A 132 -9.77 -5.81 0.23
C ARG A 132 -9.67 -4.36 0.68
N ILE A 133 -9.78 -3.44 -0.25
CA ILE A 133 -9.76 -2.00 0.00
C ILE A 133 -11.16 -1.49 -0.29
N LYS A 134 -11.78 -0.86 0.71
CA LYS A 134 -13.02 -0.11 0.57
C LYS A 134 -12.67 1.36 0.52
N ILE A 135 -13.22 2.09 -0.45
CA ILE A 135 -13.11 3.55 -0.58
C ILE A 135 -14.52 4.13 -0.62
N GLN A 136 -14.81 5.06 0.28
CA GLN A 136 -16.09 5.74 0.38
C GLN A 136 -15.88 7.24 0.21
N ALA A 137 -16.41 7.80 -0.88
CA ALA A 137 -16.32 9.24 -1.11
C ALA A 137 -17.19 9.99 -0.10
N LEU A 138 -16.60 11.01 0.52
CA LEU A 138 -17.25 11.94 1.45
C LEU A 138 -17.59 13.26 0.78
N SER A 139 -16.71 13.73 -0.12
CA SER A 139 -16.90 14.97 -0.87
C SER A 139 -16.25 14.86 -2.25
N MET A 140 -16.91 15.43 -3.26
CA MET A 140 -16.42 15.49 -4.64
C MET A 140 -16.66 16.87 -5.26
N PHE A 141 -15.79 17.24 -6.20
CA PHE A 141 -15.65 18.62 -6.63
C PHE A 141 -16.70 19.09 -7.65
N ASN A 142 -17.29 20.25 -7.35
CA ASN A 142 -17.95 21.29 -8.17
C ASN A 142 -17.48 21.60 -9.60
N ALA A 143 -16.92 20.66 -10.37
CA ALA A 143 -16.13 20.99 -11.55
C ALA A 143 -16.90 21.75 -12.63
N THR A 144 -16.32 22.85 -13.10
CA THR A 144 -16.84 23.61 -14.24
C THR A 144 -16.66 22.84 -15.55
N SER A 145 -15.55 22.09 -15.68
CA SER A 145 -15.26 21.23 -16.82
C SER A 145 -15.47 19.75 -16.48
N THR A 146 -16.72 19.31 -16.53
CA THR A 146 -17.15 17.94 -16.17
C THR A 146 -16.55 16.84 -17.06
N HIS A 147 -16.11 17.18 -18.28
CA HIS A 147 -15.54 16.21 -19.22
C HIS A 147 -14.06 15.89 -18.94
N SER A 148 -13.29 16.84 -18.38
CA SER A 148 -11.86 16.68 -18.10
C SER A 148 -11.54 16.43 -16.62
N THR A 149 -12.48 16.72 -15.72
CA THR A 149 -12.30 16.59 -14.27
C THR A 149 -12.96 15.32 -13.75
N TYR A 150 -12.16 14.34 -13.35
CA TYR A 150 -12.63 13.04 -12.87
C TYR A 150 -11.62 12.36 -11.95
N VAL A 151 -12.10 11.39 -11.18
CA VAL A 151 -11.28 10.49 -10.36
C VAL A 151 -11.36 9.10 -10.96
N LEU A 152 -10.21 8.47 -11.15
CA LEU A 152 -10.09 7.12 -11.71
C LEU A 152 -9.54 6.20 -10.62
N ILE A 153 -10.29 5.16 -10.26
CA ILE A 153 -9.85 4.16 -9.30
C ILE A 153 -9.54 2.86 -10.05
N ARG A 154 -8.31 2.39 -9.90
CA ARG A 154 -7.81 1.15 -10.49
C ARG A 154 -7.54 0.12 -9.41
N ASP A 155 -8.17 -1.04 -9.55
CA ASP A 155 -7.75 -2.27 -8.87
C ASP A 155 -6.53 -2.82 -9.61
N VAL A 156 -5.37 -2.77 -8.97
CA VAL A 156 -4.09 -3.08 -9.63
C VAL A 156 -3.94 -4.58 -9.88
N ASP A 157 -4.50 -5.41 -9.01
CA ASP A 157 -4.37 -6.87 -9.11
C ASP A 157 -5.24 -7.44 -10.24
N THR A 158 -6.43 -6.86 -10.44
CA THR A 158 -7.39 -7.30 -11.46
C THR A 158 -7.37 -6.45 -12.73
N LEU A 159 -6.59 -5.36 -12.74
CA LEU A 159 -6.55 -4.37 -13.82
C LEU A 159 -7.92 -3.71 -14.10
N LYS A 160 -8.86 -3.79 -13.16
CA LYS A 160 -10.19 -3.20 -13.30
C LYS A 160 -10.14 -1.72 -12.95
N THR A 161 -10.65 -0.90 -13.85
CA THR A 161 -10.69 0.56 -13.69
C THR A 161 -12.13 1.06 -13.60
N THR A 162 -12.41 1.95 -12.66
CA THR A 162 -13.71 2.61 -12.48
C THR A 162 -13.50 4.12 -12.48
N MET A 163 -14.30 4.84 -13.26
CA MET A 163 -14.18 6.29 -13.40
C MET A 163 -15.38 6.96 -12.73
N PHE A 164 -15.11 7.97 -11.92
CA PHE A 164 -16.10 8.77 -11.20
C PHE A 164 -16.03 10.23 -11.64
N LYS A 165 -17.18 10.79 -11.99
CA LYS A 165 -17.33 12.16 -12.52
C LYS A 165 -18.38 12.93 -11.71
N GLY A 166 -18.27 14.25 -11.72
CA GLY A 166 -19.22 15.15 -11.05
C GLY A 166 -19.14 15.09 -9.52
N HIS A 167 -20.29 15.18 -8.86
CA HIS A 167 -20.43 15.33 -7.40
C HIS A 167 -21.04 14.11 -6.72
N GLN A 168 -21.35 13.06 -7.48
CA GLN A 168 -22.01 11.89 -6.96
C GLN A 168 -21.07 11.06 -6.08
N LEU A 169 -21.37 10.99 -4.79
CA LEU A 169 -20.65 10.13 -3.86
C LEU A 169 -20.77 8.66 -4.26
N PHE A 170 -19.70 7.90 -4.01
CA PHE A 170 -19.62 6.49 -4.37
C PHE A 170 -19.07 5.65 -3.22
N LEU A 171 -19.37 4.36 -3.31
CA LEU A 171 -18.70 3.30 -2.56
C LEU A 171 -18.02 2.38 -3.56
N TRP A 172 -16.71 2.22 -3.42
CA TRP A 172 -15.90 1.33 -4.25
C TRP A 172 -15.23 0.27 -3.38
N ILE A 173 -15.23 -0.97 -3.85
CA ILE A 173 -14.61 -2.11 -3.16
C ILE A 173 -13.73 -2.85 -4.16
N SER A 174 -12.47 -3.05 -3.79
CA SER A 174 -11.51 -3.79 -4.62
C SER A 174 -11.80 -5.30 -4.60
N SER A 175 -11.41 -5.98 -5.65
CA SER A 175 -11.27 -7.44 -5.71
C SER A 175 -9.85 -7.87 -5.31
N GLY A 176 -8.86 -7.02 -5.54
CA GLY A 176 -7.47 -7.18 -5.13
C GLY A 176 -7.17 -6.60 -3.74
N SER A 177 -5.89 -6.61 -3.38
CA SER A 177 -5.34 -5.95 -2.19
C SER A 177 -4.56 -4.68 -2.54
N ARG A 178 -4.56 -4.23 -3.79
CA ARG A 178 -3.86 -3.02 -4.24
C ARG A 178 -4.79 -2.11 -5.05
N ALA A 179 -4.77 -0.82 -4.73
CA ALA A 179 -5.55 0.20 -5.42
C ALA A 179 -4.71 1.44 -5.75
N GLU A 180 -5.00 2.03 -6.89
CA GLU A 180 -4.45 3.29 -7.37
C GLU A 180 -5.61 4.26 -7.62
N VAL A 181 -5.53 5.47 -7.06
CA VAL A 181 -6.51 6.54 -7.26
C VAL A 181 -5.83 7.66 -8.02
N GLU A 182 -6.23 7.88 -9.27
CA GLU A 182 -5.70 8.93 -10.14
C GLU A 182 -6.67 10.10 -10.20
N PHE A 183 -6.12 11.31 -10.08
CA PHE A 183 -6.88 12.56 -10.13
C PHE A 183 -6.66 13.24 -11.47
N HIS A 184 -7.70 13.82 -12.07
CA HIS A 184 -7.60 14.53 -13.35
C HIS A 184 -8.30 15.89 -13.31
N GLY A 185 -7.86 16.80 -14.19
CA GLY A 185 -8.44 18.14 -14.31
C GLY A 185 -8.24 18.99 -13.05
N GLU A 186 -9.30 19.67 -12.62
CA GLU A 186 -9.26 20.67 -11.54
C GLU A 186 -8.90 20.06 -10.16
N TYR A 187 -9.08 18.75 -9.98
CA TYR A 187 -8.63 18.03 -8.78
C TYR A 187 -7.13 18.15 -8.53
N GLN A 188 -6.32 18.44 -9.56
CA GLN A 188 -4.87 18.59 -9.41
C GLN A 188 -4.44 20.02 -9.10
N GLN A 189 -5.37 20.97 -9.07
CA GLN A 189 -5.11 22.41 -8.94
C GLN A 189 -5.54 22.95 -7.57
N ILE A 190 -6.66 22.47 -7.05
CA ILE A 190 -7.26 22.99 -5.81
C ILE A 190 -7.30 21.88 -4.77
N LYS A 191 -6.53 22.00 -3.70
CA LYS A 191 -6.47 21.01 -2.60
C LYS A 191 -7.81 20.94 -1.85
N GLY A 192 -8.18 19.75 -1.38
CA GLY A 192 -9.38 19.53 -0.55
C GLY A 192 -10.69 19.50 -1.34
N THR A 193 -10.62 19.39 -2.66
CA THR A 193 -11.78 19.29 -3.56
C THR A 193 -12.30 17.86 -3.70
N PHE A 194 -11.52 16.88 -3.25
CA PHE A 194 -11.93 15.50 -3.07
C PHE A 194 -11.59 15.05 -1.65
N GLN A 195 -12.52 14.34 -1.02
CA GLN A 195 -12.26 13.63 0.23
C GLN A 195 -12.94 12.27 0.21
N ALA A 196 -12.22 11.24 0.60
CA ALA A 196 -12.75 9.89 0.77
C ALA A 196 -12.13 9.20 1.98
N GLU A 197 -12.91 8.34 2.64
CA GLU A 197 -12.39 7.39 3.62
C GLU A 197 -11.97 6.11 2.92
N TYR A 198 -10.81 5.58 3.28
CA TYR A 198 -10.40 4.23 2.90
C TYR A 198 -10.25 3.33 4.12
N SER A 199 -10.50 2.04 3.94
CA SER A 199 -10.30 1.03 4.98
C SER A 199 -10.02 -0.34 4.37
N PHE A 200 -9.33 -1.18 5.12
CA PHE A 200 -9.14 -2.58 4.76
C PHE A 200 -10.38 -3.39 5.17
N ALA A 201 -11.06 -3.98 4.19
CA ALA A 201 -12.20 -4.86 4.39
C ALA A 201 -11.77 -6.34 4.44
N ASN A 202 -12.63 -7.18 5.03
CA ASN A 202 -12.51 -8.64 4.87
C ASN A 202 -12.77 -9.01 3.40
N SER A 203 -12.04 -10.02 2.91
CA SER A 203 -12.28 -10.66 1.61
C SER A 203 -13.55 -11.47 1.60
#